data_AF-A0A2N6AK71-F1
#
_entry.id   AF-A0A2N6AK71-F1
#
_cell.length_a   1.000
_cell.length_b   1.000
_cell.length_c   1.000
_cell.angle_alpha   90.00
_cell.angle_beta   90.00
_cell.angle_gamma   90.00
#
_symmetry.space_group_name_H-M   'P 1'
#
loop_
_entity.id
_entity.type
_entity.pdbx_description
1 polymer ?
#
loop_
_entity_poly.entity_id
_entity_poly.type
_entity_poly.pdbx_seq_one_letter_code
_entity_poly.pdbx_strand_id
1 'polypeptide(L)'
;MGKILSAYLMPHPPIIIEEIGKGEEKKIEETIKSMQYIAEYVRQKRPDTIIVITPHGPVFRDAVAVSYGEHLRGTLEKFNA
;
A
#
# COMPACT_ATOMS: atom_id res chain seq x y z
N MET A 1 11.53 22.73 -7.33
CA MET A 1 10.22 22.05 -7.50
C MET A 1 10.47 20.56 -7.56
N GLY A 2 9.71 19.74 -6.84
CA GLY A 2 9.83 18.29 -6.91
C GLY A 2 9.37 17.73 -8.27
N LYS A 3 9.72 16.47 -8.57
CA LYS A 3 9.31 15.77 -9.81
C LYS A 3 8.57 14.49 -9.45
N ILE A 4 7.44 14.24 -10.11
CA ILE A 4 6.77 12.93 -10.05
C ILE A 4 7.57 11.95 -10.90
N LEU A 5 8.12 10.90 -10.28
CA LEU A 5 8.95 9.92 -10.97
C LEU A 5 8.11 8.84 -11.65
N SER A 6 7.01 8.42 -11.04
CA SER A 6 6.12 7.34 -11.51
C SER A 6 4.80 7.37 -10.72
N ALA A 7 3.77 6.68 -11.22
CA ALA A 7 2.51 6.44 -10.54
C ALA A 7 2.07 4.99 -10.77
N TYR A 8 1.45 4.37 -9.77
CA TYR A 8 1.08 2.95 -9.78
C TYR A 8 -0.33 2.77 -9.23
N LEU A 9 -1.07 1.82 -9.80
CA LEU A 9 -2.32 1.33 -9.21
C LEU A 9 -2.00 0.01 -8.49
N MET A 10 -2.22 -0.02 -7.18
CA MET A 10 -1.83 -1.16 -6.34
C MET A 10 -3.05 -1.76 -5.65
N PRO A 11 -3.24 -3.09 -5.72
CA PRO A 11 -4.19 -3.76 -4.85
C PRO A 11 -3.62 -3.81 -3.42
N HIS A 12 -4.49 -3.86 -2.41
CA HIS A 12 -4.09 -3.99 -1.00
C HIS A 12 -4.89 -5.05 -0.23
N PRO A 13 -5.11 -6.26 -0.78
CA PRO A 13 -5.94 -7.24 -0.11
C PRO A 13 -5.21 -7.76 1.15
N PRO A 14 -5.88 -7.81 2.31
CA PRO A 14 -5.28 -8.29 3.56
C PRO A 14 -4.70 -9.70 3.46
N ILE A 15 -5.31 -10.57 2.66
CA ILE A 15 -4.89 -11.96 2.39
C ILE A 15 -3.44 -12.09 1.88
N ILE A 16 -2.82 -11.01 1.42
CA ILE A 16 -1.42 -11.02 0.97
C ILE A 16 -0.41 -11.20 2.11
N ILE A 17 -0.83 -10.93 3.34
CA ILE A 17 -0.02 -11.04 4.56
C ILE A 17 -0.17 -12.46 5.09
N GLU A 18 0.95 -13.15 5.32
CA GLU A 18 0.97 -14.57 5.68
C GLU A 18 0.12 -14.88 6.93
N GLU A 19 0.20 -14.03 7.95
CA GLU A 19 -0.55 -14.17 9.20
C GLU A 19 -2.07 -14.06 9.00
N ILE A 20 -2.51 -13.35 7.96
CA ILE A 20 -3.92 -13.21 7.57
C ILE A 20 -4.33 -14.32 6.60
N GLY A 21 -3.51 -14.56 5.57
CA GLY A 21 -3.77 -15.49 4.48
C GLY A 21 -3.71 -16.95 4.89
N LYS A 22 -2.79 -17.33 5.80
CA LYS A 22 -2.65 -18.70 6.34
C LYS A 22 -2.60 -19.78 5.25
N GLY A 23 -1.92 -19.49 4.13
CA GLY A 23 -1.82 -20.36 2.95
C GLY A 23 -2.72 -19.94 1.79
N GLU A 24 -3.70 -19.07 2.03
CA GLU A 24 -4.64 -18.59 1.02
C GLU A 24 -4.04 -17.49 0.13
N GLU A 25 -2.91 -16.89 0.52
CA GLU A 25 -2.13 -15.97 -0.31
C GLU A 25 -1.70 -16.61 -1.65
N LYS A 26 -1.57 -17.94 -1.69
CA LYS A 26 -1.31 -18.73 -2.91
C LYS A 26 -2.39 -18.53 -3.98
N LYS A 27 -3.64 -18.21 -3.60
CA LYS A 27 -4.72 -17.94 -4.55
C LYS A 27 -4.50 -16.64 -5.33
N ILE A 28 -3.66 -15.74 -4.81
CA ILE A 28 -3.35 -14.44 -5.42
C ILE A 28 -1.85 -14.31 -5.77
N GLU A 29 -1.15 -15.42 -6.00
CA GLU A 29 0.29 -15.46 -6.26
C GLU A 29 0.72 -14.51 -7.40
N GLU A 30 -0.06 -14.44 -8.48
CA GLU A 30 0.22 -13.53 -9.60
C GLU A 30 0.07 -12.04 -9.22
N THR A 31 -0.82 -11.74 -8.27
CA THR A 31 -0.93 -10.39 -7.70
C THR A 31 0.30 -10.06 -6.87
N ILE A 32 0.76 -11.00 -6.03
CA ILE A 32 1.98 -10.85 -5.22
C ILE A 32 3.19 -10.59 -6.12
N LYS A 33 3.39 -11.43 -7.14
CA LYS A 33 4.50 -11.27 -8.11
C LYS A 33 4.45 -9.91 -8.80
N SER A 34 3.28 -9.47 -9.23
CA SER A 34 3.10 -8.15 -9.87
C SER A 34 3.43 -7.00 -8.92
N MET A 35 3.04 -7.10 -7.64
CA MET A 35 3.37 -6.11 -6.63
C MET A 35 4.88 -6.09 -6.31
N GLN A 36 5.53 -7.25 -6.24
CA GLN A 36 6.99 -7.35 -6.07
C GLN A 36 7.75 -6.73 -7.25
N TYR A 37 7.29 -6.95 -8.48
CA TYR A 37 7.84 -6.31 -9.67
C TYR A 37 7.75 -4.77 -9.57
N ILE A 38 6.61 -4.22 -9.16
CA ILE A 38 6.47 -2.78 -8.95
C ILE A 38 7.38 -2.29 -7.82
N ALA A 39 7.53 -3.05 -6.74
CA ALA A 39 8.44 -2.71 -5.65
C ALA A 39 9.90 -2.56 -6.14
N GLU A 40 10.35 -3.45 -7.03
CA GLU A 40 11.67 -3.32 -7.67
C GLU A 40 11.79 -2.06 -8.54
N TYR A 41 10.73 -1.67 -9.26
CA TYR A 41 10.71 -0.42 -10.02
C TYR A 41 10.79 0.81 -9.12
N VAL A 42 10.03 0.84 -8.02
CA VAL A 42 10.10 1.92 -7.02
C VAL A 42 11.51 2.00 -6.44
N ARG A 43 12.12 0.86 -6.10
CA ARG A 43 13.50 0.78 -5.60
C ARG A 43 14.50 1.36 -6.61
N GLN A 44 14.38 1.03 -7.89
CA GLN A 44 15.26 1.55 -8.95
C GLN A 44 15.11 3.06 -9.16
N LYS A 45 13.89 3.60 -9.02
CA LYS A 45 13.62 5.04 -9.16
C LYS A 45 14.14 5.85 -7.96
N ARG A 46 14.33 5.23 -6.80
CA ARG A 46 14.83 5.86 -5.57
C ARG A 46 14.14 7.19 -5.22
N PRO A 47 12.80 7.22 -5.08
CA PRO A 47 12.10 8.44 -4.72
C PRO A 47 12.44 8.88 -3.29
N ASP A 48 12.55 10.18 -3.05
CA ASP A 48 12.70 10.74 -1.71
C ASP A 48 11.39 10.71 -0.90
N THR A 49 10.25 10.53 -1.57
CA THR A 49 8.92 10.54 -0.95
C THR A 49 7.96 9.64 -1.72
N ILE A 50 7.18 8.83 -0.99
CA ILE A 50 6.05 8.04 -1.51
C ILE A 50 4.76 8.63 -0.97
N ILE A 51 3.82 8.93 -1.86
CA ILE A 51 2.46 9.36 -1.50
C ILE A 51 1.55 8.13 -1.64
N VAL A 52 0.87 7.78 -0.55
CA VAL A 52 -0.11 6.68 -0.53
C VAL A 52 -1.52 7.27 -0.52
N ILE A 53 -2.33 6.91 -1.51
CA ILE A 53 -3.74 7.29 -1.59
C ILE A 53 -4.56 6.08 -1.17
N THR A 54 -5.42 6.23 -0.15
CA THR A 54 -6.18 5.12 0.43
C THR A 54 -7.62 5.54 0.75
N PRO A 55 -8.61 4.66 0.52
CA PRO A 55 -9.99 4.90 0.93
C PRO A 55 -10.22 4.64 2.44
N HIS A 56 -9.21 4.14 3.17
CA HIS A 56 -9.33 3.77 4.58
C HIS A 56 -8.96 4.88 5.57
N GLY A 57 -8.65 6.09 5.08
CA GLY A 57 -8.46 7.29 5.90
C GLY A 57 -9.76 8.07 6.11
N PRO A 58 -9.70 9.28 6.70
CA PRO A 58 -10.83 10.20 6.72
C PRO A 58 -11.27 10.55 5.30
N VAL A 59 -12.55 10.32 4.99
CA VAL A 59 -13.15 10.63 3.68
C VAL A 59 -14.22 11.70 3.88
N PHE A 60 -14.10 12.80 3.13
CA PHE A 60 -15.05 13.92 3.13
C PHE A 60 -15.66 14.08 1.75
N ARG A 61 -16.86 14.65 1.68
CA ARG A 61 -17.58 14.85 0.40
C ARG A 61 -16.97 15.96 -0.45
N ASP A 62 -16.42 16.97 0.20
CA ASP A 62 -16.01 18.26 -0.36
C ASP A 62 -14.55 18.62 -0.02
N ALA A 63 -13.79 17.70 0.56
CA ALA A 63 -12.40 17.93 0.95
C ALA A 63 -11.52 16.69 0.73
N VAL A 64 -10.23 16.96 0.49
CA VAL A 64 -9.18 15.94 0.51
C VAL A 64 -8.52 15.97 1.88
N ALA A 65 -8.47 14.81 2.54
CA ALA A 65 -7.72 14.65 3.77
C ALA A 65 -6.26 14.32 3.44
N VAL A 66 -5.33 15.00 4.12
CA VAL A 66 -3.90 14.67 4.11
C VAL A 66 -3.50 14.30 5.52
N SER A 67 -3.15 13.03 5.72
CA SER A 67 -2.58 12.56 6.98
C SER A 67 -1.07 12.76 6.94
N TYR A 68 -0.54 13.53 7.89
CA TYR A 68 0.90 13.77 8.05
C TYR A 68 1.27 13.59 9.53
N GLY A 69 2.36 12.87 9.77
CA GLY A 69 2.95 12.68 11.08
C GLY A 69 4.33 12.04 10.93
N GLU A 70 5.24 12.31 11.85
CA GLU A 70 6.58 11.72 11.84
C GLU A 70 6.52 10.19 11.94
N HIS A 71 5.53 9.67 12.71
CA HIS A 71 5.29 8.26 12.88
C HIS A 71 3.80 7.94 12.81
N LEU A 72 3.45 6.93 12.00
CA LEU A 72 2.10 6.36 11.92
C LEU A 72 2.11 4.98 12.58
N ARG A 73 1.02 4.63 13.27
CA ARG A 73 0.83 3.33 13.91
C ARG A 73 -0.55 2.78 13.59
N GLY A 74 -0.67 1.46 13.55
CA GLY A 74 -1.91 0.73 13.30
C GLY A 74 -1.73 -0.75 13.62
N THR A 75 -2.82 -1.52 13.50
CA THR A 75 -2.85 -2.96 13.77
C THR A 75 -3.69 -3.68 12.72
N LEU A 76 -3.40 -4.96 12.50
CA LEU A 76 -4.16 -5.85 11.62
C LEU A 76 -5.14 -6.75 12.40
N GLU A 77 -5.35 -6.50 13.69
CA GLU A 77 -6.23 -7.27 14.58
C GLU A 77 -7.64 -7.53 13.99
N LYS A 78 -8.20 -6.59 13.23
CA LYS A 78 -9.51 -6.76 12.56
C LYS A 78 -9.54 -7.91 11.54
N PHE A 79 -8.37 -8.38 11.11
CA PHE A 79 -8.18 -9.53 10.23
C PHE A 79 -7.75 -10.80 10.98
N ASN A 80 -7.71 -10.77 12.32
CA ASN A 80 -7.23 -11.86 13.17
C ASN A 80 -5.75 -12.23 12.91
N ALA A 81 -4.93 -11.21 12.63
CA ALA A 81 -3.48 -11.28 12.65
C ALA A 81 -2.94 -10.68 13.96
#